data_AF-A0AAU6XEW0-F1
#
_entry.id   AF-A0AAU6XEW0-F1
#
_cell.length_a   1.000
_cell.length_b   1.000
_cell.length_c   1.000
_cell.angle_alpha   90.00
_cell.angle_beta   90.00
_cell.angle_gamma   90.00
#
_symmetry.space_group_name_H-M   'P 1'
#
loop_
_entity.id
_entity.type
_entity.pdbx_description
1 polymer ?
#
loop_
_entity_poly.entity_id
_entity_poly.type
_entity_poly.pdbx_seq_one_letter_code
_entity_poly.pdbx_strand_id
1 'polypeptide(L)'
;MSSLITEDEISHETELVWLEDIGPLDYVRQSLDRLPTRGGKPAYHRDGRMVGYARLSPRAKASRSSGTFRRRVFWLLPHDRDAEPEGLYTKGAPAEAVDPRTLDARVRGYKTERSEGGPPSIAMRELGITLPL
;
A
#
# COMPACT_ATOMS: atom_id res chain seq x y z
N MET A 1 5.15 -16.30 -7.69
CA MET A 1 4.44 -15.20 -7.04
C MET A 1 5.46 -14.09 -6.80
N SER A 2 5.50 -13.07 -7.66
CA SER A 2 6.37 -11.91 -7.45
C SER A 2 5.65 -10.95 -6.50
N SER A 3 6.21 -10.70 -5.32
CA SER A 3 5.70 -9.78 -4.29
C SER A 3 5.94 -8.30 -4.63
N LEU A 4 6.52 -8.01 -5.80
CA LEU A 4 6.91 -6.66 -6.20
C LEU A 4 6.05 -6.22 -7.38
N ILE A 5 5.17 -5.26 -7.10
CA ILE A 5 4.49 -4.46 -8.11
C ILE A 5 5.56 -3.64 -8.85
N THR A 6 5.57 -3.75 -10.17
CA THR A 6 6.52 -3.03 -11.03
C THR A 6 5.97 -1.67 -11.43
N GLU A 7 6.85 -0.72 -11.76
CA GLU A 7 6.45 0.63 -12.21
C GLU A 7 5.58 0.60 -13.49
N ASP A 8 5.80 -0.37 -14.38
CA ASP A 8 4.99 -0.55 -15.58
C ASP A 8 3.52 -0.84 -15.23
N GLU A 9 3.29 -1.70 -14.23
CA GLU A 9 1.94 -2.09 -13.80
C GLU A 9 1.14 -0.95 -13.17
N ILE A 10 1.82 0.11 -12.73
CA ILE A 10 1.25 1.29 -12.06
C ILE A 10 1.44 2.57 -12.86
N SER A 11 2.04 2.49 -14.05
CA SER A 11 2.40 3.63 -14.90
C SER A 11 1.21 4.51 -15.31
N HIS A 12 0.00 3.96 -15.27
CA HIS A 12 -1.23 4.65 -15.61
C HIS A 12 -1.98 5.25 -14.43
N GLU A 13 -1.47 5.11 -13.20
CA GLU A 13 -2.07 5.74 -12.04
C GLU A 13 -2.04 7.28 -12.16
N THR A 14 -3.09 7.91 -11.66
CA THR A 14 -3.20 9.38 -11.60
C THR A 14 -3.10 9.91 -10.18
N GLU A 15 -3.64 9.17 -9.23
CA GLU A 15 -3.66 9.54 -7.81
C GLU A 15 -3.90 8.28 -6.97
N LEU A 16 -3.45 8.34 -5.72
CA LEU A 16 -3.83 7.42 -4.65
C LEU A 16 -4.90 8.10 -3.81
N VAL A 17 -6.03 7.42 -3.61
CA VAL A 17 -7.12 7.88 -2.76
C VAL A 17 -7.04 7.12 -1.45
N TRP A 18 -6.80 7.84 -0.36
CA TRP A 18 -6.80 7.31 1.01
C TRP A 18 -8.18 7.50 1.64
N LEU A 19 -8.68 6.46 2.30
CA LEU A 19 -10.00 6.43 2.94
C LEU A 19 -9.95 6.77 4.42
N GLU A 20 -8.75 6.89 4.97
CA GLU A 20 -8.44 7.22 6.36
C GLU A 20 -7.06 7.89 6.46
N ASP A 21 -6.67 8.32 7.66
CA ASP A 21 -5.34 8.87 7.92
C ASP A 21 -4.29 7.75 7.91
N ILE A 22 -3.33 7.87 6.99
CA ILE A 22 -2.21 6.94 6.84
C ILE A 22 -0.97 7.34 7.64
N GLY A 23 -0.94 8.55 8.20
CA GLY A 23 0.18 9.07 8.98
C GLY A 23 0.63 8.12 10.11
N PRO A 24 -0.30 7.55 10.90
CA PRO A 24 0.01 6.62 11.99
C PRO A 24 0.38 5.20 11.53
N LEU A 25 0.01 4.80 10.31
CA LEU A 25 0.14 3.40 9.86
C LEU A 25 1.59 3.07 9.50
N ASP A 26 2.21 2.11 10.17
CA ASP A 26 3.61 1.73 9.91
C ASP A 26 3.82 1.17 8.51
N TYR A 27 2.83 0.43 8.04
CA TYR A 27 2.77 -0.07 6.68
C TYR A 27 1.32 -0.17 6.24
N VAL A 28 1.12 -0.30 4.93
CA VAL A 28 -0.11 -0.82 4.33
C VAL A 28 0.26 -2.03 3.48
N ARG A 29 -0.63 -3.00 3.38
CA ARG A 29 -0.50 -4.08 2.39
C ARG A 29 -1.00 -3.58 1.04
N GLN A 30 -0.40 -4.06 -0.04
CA GLN A 30 -0.84 -3.71 -1.40
C GLN A 30 -1.14 -4.94 -2.27
N SER A 31 -2.12 -4.80 -3.16
CA SER A 31 -2.38 -5.77 -4.23
C SER A 31 -2.78 -5.07 -5.53
N LEU A 32 -2.57 -5.75 -6.67
CA LEU A 32 -3.13 -5.36 -7.97
C LEU A 32 -4.43 -6.12 -8.22
N ASP A 33 -5.55 -5.46 -7.97
CA ASP A 33 -6.87 -6.02 -8.13
C ASP A 33 -7.38 -5.85 -9.56
N ARG A 34 -8.15 -6.83 -10.04
CA ARG A 34 -8.87 -6.75 -11.33
C ARG A 34 -10.24 -6.12 -11.09
N LEU A 35 -10.43 -4.89 -11.54
CA LEU A 35 -11.63 -4.11 -11.31
C LEU A 35 -12.33 -3.73 -12.62
N PRO A 36 -13.67 -3.63 -12.65
CA PRO A 36 -14.41 -3.31 -13.89
C PRO A 36 -14.23 -1.86 -14.34
N THR A 37 -13.76 -0.97 -13.46
CA THR A 37 -13.65 0.47 -13.71
C THR A 37 -12.25 1.00 -13.43
N ARG A 38 -11.86 2.04 -14.18
CA ARG A 38 -10.60 2.80 -13.98
C ARG A 38 -10.58 3.63 -12.69
N GLY A 39 -11.75 3.98 -12.17
CA GLY A 39 -11.92 4.86 -11.02
C GLY A 39 -13.13 4.49 -10.18
N GLY A 40 -13.43 5.33 -9.19
CA GLY A 40 -14.39 5.03 -8.14
C GLY A 40 -13.80 4.09 -7.08
N LYS A 41 -14.45 4.04 -5.92
CA LYS A 41 -14.07 3.14 -4.82
C LYS A 41 -14.30 1.69 -5.25
N PRO A 42 -13.27 0.83 -5.24
CA PRO A 42 -13.45 -0.59 -5.52
C PRO A 42 -14.40 -1.24 -4.52
N ALA A 43 -15.17 -2.23 -4.96
CA ALA A 43 -15.85 -3.12 -4.02
C ALA A 43 -14.80 -3.97 -3.30
N TYR A 44 -14.96 -4.14 -1.98
CA TYR A 44 -13.99 -4.84 -1.14
C TYR A 44 -14.73 -5.91 -0.33
N HIS A 45 -14.42 -7.17 -0.62
CA HIS A 45 -15.07 -8.35 -0.03
C HIS A 45 -14.03 -9.34 0.52
N ARG A 46 -12.93 -8.81 1.06
CA ARG A 46 -11.86 -9.60 1.66
C ARG A 46 -11.87 -9.35 3.16
N ASP A 47 -11.17 -10.21 3.87
CA ASP A 47 -10.95 -10.00 5.29
C ASP A 47 -10.15 -8.71 5.53
N GLY A 48 -10.37 -8.08 6.68
CA GLY A 48 -9.79 -6.76 6.98
C GLY A 48 -10.50 -5.59 6.30
N ARG A 49 -9.76 -4.50 6.10
CA ARG A 49 -10.32 -3.21 5.65
C ARG A 49 -9.47 -2.55 4.57
N MET A 50 -10.16 -1.93 3.61
CA MET A 50 -9.53 -1.11 2.58
C MET A 50 -9.12 0.24 3.16
N VAL A 51 -7.83 0.56 3.05
CA VAL A 51 -7.21 1.82 3.50
C VAL A 51 -7.16 2.83 2.34
N GLY A 52 -6.99 2.34 1.11
CA GLY A 52 -6.91 3.22 -0.06
C GLY A 52 -6.88 2.47 -1.38
N TYR A 53 -6.86 3.21 -2.49
CA TYR A 53 -6.79 2.64 -3.83
C TYR A 53 -6.25 3.64 -4.85
N ALA A 54 -5.70 3.14 -5.95
CA ALA A 54 -5.29 3.95 -7.07
C ALA A 54 -6.45 4.21 -8.05
N ARG A 55 -6.49 5.42 -8.62
CA ARG A 55 -7.27 5.74 -9.81
C ARG A 55 -6.37 5.71 -11.03
N LEU A 56 -6.91 5.25 -12.16
CA LEU A 56 -6.20 5.18 -13.42
C LEU A 56 -6.62 6.30 -14.36
N SER A 57 -5.66 6.73 -15.17
CA SER A 57 -5.90 7.66 -16.27
C SER A 57 -6.85 7.06 -17.31
N PRO A 58 -7.57 7.90 -18.09
CA PRO A 58 -8.39 7.43 -19.21
C PRO A 58 -7.59 6.63 -20.27
N ARG A 59 -6.27 6.83 -20.34
CA ARG A 59 -5.38 6.12 -21.25
C ARG A 59 -5.10 4.68 -20.83
N ALA A 60 -5.39 4.31 -19.58
CA ALA A 60 -5.27 2.94 -19.12
C ALA A 60 -6.15 2.01 -19.94
N LYS A 61 -5.56 0.95 -20.47
CA LYS A 61 -6.26 -0.05 -21.27
C LYS A 61 -6.74 -1.19 -20.37
N ALA A 62 -7.98 -1.61 -20.60
CA ALA A 62 -8.49 -2.83 -20.00
C ALA A 62 -7.72 -4.04 -20.53
N SER A 63 -7.62 -5.08 -19.71
CA SER A 63 -7.16 -6.39 -20.12
C SER A 63 -8.01 -6.91 -21.28
N ARG A 64 -7.36 -7.30 -22.39
CA ARG A 64 -8.05 -7.81 -23.59
C ARG A 64 -8.87 -9.08 -23.31
N SER A 65 -8.47 -9.89 -22.33
CA SER A 65 -9.14 -11.16 -22.01
C SER A 65 -10.31 -11.03 -21.05
N SER A 66 -10.32 -10.01 -20.19
CA SER A 66 -11.32 -9.89 -19.11
C SER A 66 -12.11 -8.59 -19.12
N GLY A 67 -11.70 -7.59 -19.90
CA GLY A 67 -12.28 -6.24 -19.85
C GLY A 67 -12.00 -5.49 -18.54
N THR A 68 -11.23 -6.06 -17.61
CA THR A 68 -10.93 -5.45 -16.31
C THR A 68 -9.64 -4.62 -16.33
N PHE A 69 -9.51 -3.72 -15.37
CA PHE A 69 -8.33 -2.89 -15.13
C PHE A 69 -7.57 -3.43 -13.92
N ARG A 70 -6.23 -3.50 -14.00
CA ARG A 70 -5.39 -3.74 -12.84
C ARG A 70 -5.25 -2.43 -12.06
N ARG A 71 -5.65 -2.44 -10.79
CA ARG A 71 -5.63 -1.26 -9.93
C ARG A 71 -5.03 -1.61 -8.59
N ARG A 72 -4.16 -0.73 -8.10
CA ARG A 72 -3.58 -0.90 -6.78
C ARG A 72 -4.62 -0.64 -5.70
N VAL A 73 -4.71 -1.55 -4.74
CA VAL A 73 -5.57 -1.46 -3.56
C VAL A 73 -4.70 -1.64 -2.33
N PHE A 74 -4.90 -0.76 -1.35
CA PHE A 74 -4.20 -0.77 -0.07
C PHE A 74 -5.15 -1.21 1.03
N TRP A 75 -4.68 -2.07 1.92
CA TRP A 75 -5.51 -2.71 2.94
C TRP A 75 -4.71 -3.13 4.16
N LEU A 76 -5.42 -3.44 5.24
CA LEU A 76 -4.91 -3.97 6.49
C LEU A 76 -5.80 -5.11 6.98
N LEU A 77 -5.20 -6.12 7.60
CA LEU A 77 -5.89 -7.24 8.25
C LEU A 77 -6.05 -6.98 9.76
N PRO A 78 -6.98 -7.67 10.43
CA PRO A 78 -7.18 -7.51 11.87
C PRO A 78 -5.96 -7.82 12.75
N HIS A 79 -5.00 -8.58 12.24
CA HIS A 79 -3.76 -8.97 12.93
C HIS A 79 -2.53 -8.22 12.40
N ASP A 80 -2.72 -7.17 11.60
CA ASP A 80 -1.63 -6.25 11.26
C ASP A 80 -1.28 -5.36 12.46
N ARG A 81 -0.07 -4.79 12.43
CA ARG A 81 0.51 -4.07 13.57
C ARG A 81 -0.33 -2.87 14.04
N ASP A 82 -1.16 -2.28 13.18
CA ASP A 82 -2.03 -1.17 13.57
C ASP A 82 -3.09 -1.59 14.61
N ALA A 83 -3.58 -2.84 14.52
CA ALA A 83 -4.57 -3.40 15.43
C ALA A 83 -3.93 -4.26 16.53
N GLU A 84 -2.85 -4.99 16.21
CA GLU A 84 -2.13 -5.87 17.13
C GLU A 84 -0.63 -5.53 17.16
N PRO A 85 -0.22 -4.44 17.85
CA PRO A 85 1.16 -3.97 17.84
C PRO A 85 2.16 -4.96 18.46
N GLU A 86 1.71 -5.77 19.41
CA GLU A 86 2.48 -6.84 20.07
C GLU A 86 2.27 -8.22 19.39
N GLY A 87 1.58 -8.25 18.26
CA GLY A 87 1.21 -9.46 17.52
C GLY A 87 2.31 -9.98 16.57
N LEU A 88 1.90 -10.78 15.58
CA LEU A 88 2.79 -11.46 14.64
C LEU A 88 3.77 -10.50 13.94
N TYR A 89 3.30 -9.29 13.62
CA TYR A 89 4.08 -8.28 12.91
C TYR A 89 4.72 -7.24 13.82
N THR A 90 4.93 -7.55 15.12
CA THR A 90 5.75 -6.72 16.03
C THR A 90 7.11 -6.42 15.40
N LYS A 91 7.71 -7.43 14.74
CA LYS A 91 8.96 -7.31 13.98
C LYS A 91 8.77 -7.85 12.58
N GLY A 92 9.35 -7.16 11.62
CA GLY A 92 9.15 -7.40 10.20
C GLY A 92 7.79 -6.92 9.74
N ALA A 93 7.60 -6.90 8.42
CA ALA A 93 6.31 -6.66 7.80
C ALA A 93 5.99 -7.71 6.73
N PRO A 94 4.70 -7.92 6.42
CA PRO A 94 4.25 -8.82 5.36
C PRO A 94 5.00 -8.60 4.04
N ALA A 95 5.13 -9.61 3.19
CA ALA A 95 5.91 -9.50 1.95
C ALA A 95 5.36 -8.42 1.00
N GLU A 96 4.04 -8.22 1.02
CA GLU A 96 3.29 -7.22 0.26
C GLU A 96 3.18 -5.86 0.95
N ALA A 97 3.75 -5.71 2.15
CA ALA A 97 3.66 -4.47 2.92
C ALA A 97 4.65 -3.42 2.40
N VAL A 98 4.22 -2.16 2.44
CA VAL A 98 5.02 -0.97 2.08
C VAL A 98 4.77 0.16 3.06
N ASP A 99 5.78 1.01 3.28
CA ASP A 99 5.61 2.23 4.04
C ASP A 99 4.74 3.21 3.24
N PRO A 100 3.56 3.61 3.74
CA PRO A 100 2.66 4.51 3.02
C PRO A 100 3.27 5.88 2.73
N ARG A 101 4.30 6.30 3.47
CA ARG A 101 5.00 7.58 3.25
C ARG A 101 5.92 7.57 2.03
N THR A 102 6.19 6.39 1.48
CA THR A 102 6.99 6.21 0.26
C THR A 102 6.13 6.01 -0.99
N LEU A 103 4.81 5.99 -0.82
CA LEU A 103 3.87 5.78 -1.92
C LEU A 103 3.45 7.10 -2.56
N ASP A 104 3.37 7.04 -3.88
CA ASP A 104 2.70 8.03 -4.72
C ASP A 104 2.18 7.34 -5.98
N ALA A 105 1.34 8.01 -6.76
CA ALA A 105 0.90 7.51 -8.05
C ALA A 105 2.13 7.19 -8.92
N ARG A 106 2.16 5.99 -9.48
CA ARG A 106 3.28 5.47 -10.30
C ARG A 106 4.59 5.24 -9.53
N VAL A 107 4.61 5.47 -8.22
CA VAL A 107 5.72 5.11 -7.34
C VAL A 107 5.37 3.81 -6.62
N ARG A 108 6.27 2.82 -6.71
CA ARG A 108 6.01 1.47 -6.18
C ARG A 108 5.88 1.39 -4.66
N GLY A 109 6.48 2.34 -3.94
CA GLY A 109 6.67 2.27 -2.50
C GLY A 109 7.74 1.24 -2.11
N TYR A 110 8.24 1.37 -0.89
CA TYR A 110 9.31 0.53 -0.36
C TYR A 110 9.06 0.22 1.10
N LYS A 111 9.66 -0.87 1.58
CA LYS A 111 9.79 -1.15 3.00
C LYS A 111 10.87 -0.25 3.58
N THR A 112 10.54 0.43 4.66
CA THR A 112 11.45 1.22 5.51
C THR A 112 11.66 0.50 6.83
N GLU A 113 12.64 0.94 7.62
CA GLU A 113 12.87 0.46 8.98
C GLU A 113 11.59 0.56 9.84
N ARG A 114 10.85 1.66 9.69
CA ARG A 114 9.55 1.86 10.33
C ARG A 114 8.57 0.74 9.96
N SER A 115 8.40 0.52 8.65
CA SER A 115 7.47 -0.52 8.20
C SER A 115 7.88 -1.91 8.70
N GLU A 116 9.18 -2.18 8.82
CA GLU A 116 9.71 -3.45 9.34
C GLU A 116 9.71 -3.56 10.88
N GLY A 117 9.16 -2.57 11.61
CA GLY A 117 9.16 -2.58 13.08
C GLY A 117 10.57 -2.43 13.67
N GLY A 118 11.51 -1.92 12.87
CA GLY A 118 12.86 -1.62 13.28
C GLY A 118 12.94 -0.26 13.98
N PRO A 119 13.94 -0.04 14.85
CA PRO A 119 14.20 1.28 15.39
C PRO A 119 14.53 2.27 14.26
N PRO A 120 14.28 3.59 14.44
CA PRO A 120 14.67 4.59 13.45
C PRO A 120 16.15 4.45 13.10
N SER A 121 16.48 4.51 11.80
CA SER A 121 17.87 4.45 11.34
C SER A 121 18.70 5.58 11.94
N ILE A 122 20.02 5.38 12.04
CA ILE A 122 20.95 6.38 12.60
C ILE A 122 20.78 7.74 11.87
N ALA A 123 20.65 7.71 10.55
CA ALA A 123 20.42 8.92 9.74
C ALA A 123 19.09 9.63 10.07
N MET A 124 18.01 8.89 10.36
CA MET A 124 16.74 9.49 10.79
C MET A 124 16.84 10.15 12.17
N ARG A 125 17.62 9.54 13.08
CA ARG A 125 17.91 10.12 14.40
C ARG A 125 18.74 11.41 14.27
N GLU A 126 19.76 11.41 13.41
CA GLU A 126 20.62 12.56 13.15
C GLU A 126 19.86 13.72 12.49
N LEU A 127 18.83 13.42 11.70
CA LEU A 127 17.92 14.42 11.10
C LEU A 127 16.78 14.86 12.03
N GLY A 128 16.74 14.38 13.28
CA GLY A 128 15.70 14.75 14.26
C GLY A 128 14.31 14.18 13.96
N ILE A 129 14.20 13.20 13.06
CA ILE A 129 12.93 12.58 12.69
C ILE A 129 12.58 11.52 13.74
N THR A 130 11.60 11.83 14.58
CA THR A 130 11.04 10.88 15.54
C THR A 130 9.93 10.06 14.87
N LEU A 131 10.06 8.74 14.88
CA LEU A 131 8.94 7.85 14.61
C LEU A 131 8.08 7.79 15.87
N PRO A 132 6.74 7.81 15.77
CA PRO A 132 5.90 7.53 16.93
C PRO A 132 6.28 6.15 17.48
N LEU A 133 6.43 6.09 18.81
CA LEU A 133 6.58 4.85 19.56
C LEU A 133 5.30 4.03 19.50
#